data_AF-A0A9X2S1G4-F1
#
_entry.id   AF-A0A9X2S1G4-F1
#
_cell.length_a   1.000
_cell.length_b   1.000
_cell.length_c   1.000
_cell.angle_alpha   90.00
_cell.angle_beta   90.00
_cell.angle_gamma   90.00
#
_symmetry.space_group_name_H-M   'P 1'
#
loop_
_entity.id
_entity.type
_entity.pdbx_description
1 polymer ?
#
loop_
_entity_poly.entity_id
_entity_poly.type
_entity_poly.pdbx_seq_one_letter_code
_entity_poly.pdbx_strand_id
1 'polypeptide(L)'
;MTKSHGRKSRARNKGRARGAAFASANAGTLHQHSSGPSAADLQPADPTRWGVDTAPDMRTASALVSACIDRCAPCQQSLADKLLDEEAVVLAVLAGSVYTLHAESEPDAGGLASRATQVFFGLVQQARDYRDPGMLPAAVEMLPRDSRAAILEDALDLWTYYGHVDAGLLRERYPSPAGLSTVTVTVEGSDPAKAGPGVVVDISALGHPAAYSVRTDMTLTGSARVASVALVPESAEAGYEDLRWRCGWEPYIFQGLPSADPAWVLKIDHTSGALLGIVRLLDATLLPERQPWEWRQDVYDRILWRAPVPASTSASAEWLEAARRRDTALLYGPLDAGAAAPADWERLVSVHAHCQFTDRM
;
A
#
# COMPACT_ATOMS: atom_id res chain seq x y z
N MET A 1 -4.39 -55.20 6.08
CA MET A 1 -5.44 -54.16 6.13
C MET A 1 -4.88 -52.74 6.40
N THR A 2 -3.80 -52.31 5.73
CA THR A 2 -3.08 -51.05 6.01
C THR A 2 -3.27 -49.93 4.97
N LYS A 3 -3.85 -50.25 3.79
CA LYS A 3 -4.01 -49.29 2.68
C LYS A 3 -5.09 -48.22 2.91
N SER A 4 -6.13 -48.49 3.71
CA SER A 4 -7.25 -47.55 3.91
C SER A 4 -6.89 -46.38 4.83
N HIS A 5 -6.10 -46.61 5.88
CA HIS A 5 -5.65 -45.57 6.79
C HIS A 5 -4.74 -44.53 6.09
N GLY A 6 -3.86 -44.98 5.20
CA GLY A 6 -3.01 -44.09 4.41
C GLY A 6 -3.77 -43.25 3.37
N ARG A 7 -4.87 -43.76 2.79
CA ARG A 7 -5.74 -42.99 1.89
C ARG A 7 -6.55 -41.93 2.65
N LYS A 8 -7.11 -42.32 3.79
CA LYS A 8 -7.88 -41.42 4.67
C LYS A 8 -7.01 -40.30 5.26
N SER A 9 -5.79 -40.63 5.69
CA SER A 9 -4.82 -39.63 6.17
C SER A 9 -4.40 -38.65 5.07
N ARG A 10 -4.08 -39.15 3.87
CA ARG A 10 -3.76 -38.29 2.71
C ARG A 10 -4.91 -37.38 2.30
N ALA A 11 -6.15 -37.88 2.27
CA ALA A 11 -7.32 -37.06 1.97
C ALA A 11 -7.59 -36.00 3.06
N ARG A 12 -7.35 -36.32 4.35
CA ARG A 12 -7.42 -35.33 5.44
C ARG A 12 -6.35 -34.26 5.33
N ASN A 13 -5.10 -34.64 5.07
CA ASN A 13 -4.01 -33.68 4.88
C ASN A 13 -4.22 -32.82 3.63
N LYS A 14 -4.70 -33.42 2.54
CA LYS A 14 -5.03 -32.69 1.30
C LYS A 14 -6.22 -31.73 1.48
N GLY A 15 -7.22 -32.13 2.28
CA GLY A 15 -8.32 -31.26 2.69
C GLY A 15 -7.83 -30.09 3.56
N ARG A 16 -7.08 -30.38 4.63
CA ARG A 16 -6.49 -29.36 5.52
C ARG A 16 -5.59 -28.37 4.78
N ALA A 17 -4.68 -28.88 3.95
CA ALA A 17 -3.76 -28.06 3.16
C ALA A 17 -4.47 -27.11 2.19
N ARG A 18 -5.69 -27.46 1.76
CA ARG A 18 -6.43 -26.77 0.70
C ARG A 18 -7.76 -26.19 1.16
N GLY A 19 -8.01 -26.17 2.47
CA GLY A 19 -9.28 -25.69 3.05
C GLY A 19 -10.53 -26.53 2.73
N ALA A 20 -10.40 -27.69 2.08
CA ALA A 20 -11.54 -28.41 1.48
C ALA A 20 -12.10 -29.57 2.33
N ALA A 21 -13.37 -29.89 2.11
CA ALA A 21 -14.06 -31.00 2.78
C ALA A 21 -13.42 -32.37 2.46
N PHE A 22 -13.35 -33.25 3.47
CA PHE A 22 -12.75 -34.58 3.36
C PHE A 22 -13.41 -35.44 2.25
N ALA A 23 -14.74 -35.33 2.08
CA ALA A 23 -15.48 -36.09 1.08
C ALA A 23 -15.00 -35.76 -0.35
N SER A 24 -14.90 -34.47 -0.68
CA SER A 24 -14.41 -33.99 -1.99
C SER A 24 -12.94 -34.35 -2.21
N ALA A 25 -12.11 -34.25 -1.16
CA ALA A 25 -10.71 -34.65 -1.21
C ALA A 25 -10.51 -36.15 -1.43
N ASN A 26 -11.42 -36.98 -0.90
CA ASN A 26 -11.39 -38.44 -1.06
C ASN A 26 -11.99 -38.90 -2.41
N ALA A 27 -12.95 -38.13 -2.95
CA ALA A 27 -13.60 -38.36 -4.25
C ALA A 27 -12.80 -37.81 -5.44
N GLY A 28 -11.84 -36.90 -5.21
CA GLY A 28 -10.99 -36.32 -6.26
C GLY A 28 -11.64 -35.16 -7.02
N THR A 29 -12.80 -34.68 -6.58
CA THR A 29 -13.58 -33.58 -7.18
C THR A 29 -13.24 -32.22 -6.59
N LEU A 30 -11.97 -32.01 -6.23
CA LEU A 30 -11.52 -30.76 -5.61
C LEU A 30 -11.47 -29.64 -6.66
N HIS A 31 -12.30 -28.63 -6.49
CA HIS A 31 -12.12 -27.36 -7.21
C HIS A 31 -10.83 -26.69 -6.73
N GLN A 32 -10.14 -26.01 -7.64
CA GLN A 32 -8.94 -25.23 -7.34
C GLN A 32 -9.18 -23.79 -7.79
N HIS A 33 -8.93 -22.86 -6.89
CA HIS A 33 -9.08 -21.43 -7.09
C HIS A 33 -7.75 -20.76 -6.76
N SER A 34 -7.28 -19.88 -7.65
CA SER A 34 -5.98 -19.19 -7.51
C SER A 34 -6.03 -17.73 -7.94
N SER A 35 -7.22 -17.19 -8.17
CA SER A 35 -7.43 -15.83 -8.68
C SER A 35 -7.40 -14.76 -7.59
N GLY A 36 -7.36 -15.16 -6.31
CA GLY A 36 -7.32 -14.26 -5.16
C GLY A 36 -5.98 -14.31 -4.40
N PRO A 37 -5.87 -13.53 -3.31
CA PRO A 37 -4.69 -13.49 -2.46
C PRO A 37 -4.40 -14.86 -1.86
N SER A 38 -3.11 -15.20 -1.71
CA SER A 38 -2.69 -16.40 -1.00
C SER A 38 -2.93 -16.26 0.51
N ALA A 39 -2.97 -17.37 1.23
CA ALA A 39 -3.06 -17.35 2.69
C ALA A 39 -1.90 -16.59 3.34
N ALA A 40 -0.73 -16.57 2.70
CA ALA A 40 0.44 -15.84 3.19
C ALA A 40 0.30 -14.32 2.98
N ASP A 41 -0.46 -13.90 1.97
CA ASP A 41 -0.72 -12.48 1.70
C ASP A 41 -1.74 -11.90 2.69
N LEU A 42 -2.71 -12.73 3.09
CA LEU A 42 -3.71 -12.38 4.12
C LEU A 42 -3.17 -12.46 5.56
N GLN A 43 -2.01 -13.08 5.77
CA GLN A 43 -1.48 -13.26 7.12
C GLN A 43 -0.94 -11.95 7.69
N PRO A 44 -1.34 -11.57 8.92
CA PRO A 44 -0.73 -10.44 9.61
C PRO A 44 0.78 -10.62 9.76
N ALA A 45 1.56 -9.59 9.43
CA ALA A 45 3.01 -9.60 9.67
C ALA A 45 3.34 -9.63 11.18
N ASP A 46 2.48 -9.03 12.00
CA ASP A 46 2.56 -9.08 13.46
C ASP A 46 1.23 -9.53 14.07
N PRO A 47 1.11 -10.81 14.44
CA PRO A 47 -0.10 -11.34 15.08
C PRO A 47 -0.44 -10.65 16.41
N THR A 48 0.57 -10.16 17.14
CA THR A 48 0.35 -9.56 18.48
C THR A 48 -0.42 -8.25 18.40
N ARG A 49 -0.27 -7.50 17.29
CA ARG A 49 -1.09 -6.31 17.01
C ARG A 49 -2.56 -6.62 16.78
N TRP A 50 -2.88 -7.87 16.43
CA TRP A 50 -4.24 -8.36 16.31
C TRP A 50 -4.73 -9.03 17.60
N GLY A 51 -4.01 -8.85 18.72
CA GLY A 51 -4.37 -9.43 20.01
C GLY A 51 -4.23 -10.95 20.07
N VAL A 52 -3.45 -11.56 19.17
CA VAL A 52 -3.22 -13.01 19.15
C VAL A 52 -1.74 -13.36 19.22
N ASP A 53 -1.42 -14.43 19.94
CA ASP A 53 -0.02 -14.88 20.14
C ASP A 53 0.58 -15.56 18.90
N THR A 54 -0.27 -16.12 18.03
CA THR A 54 0.16 -16.84 16.83
C THR A 54 -0.60 -16.35 15.60
N ALA A 55 0.06 -16.41 14.44
CA ALA A 55 -0.54 -16.00 13.18
C ALA A 55 -1.77 -16.87 12.86
N PRO A 56 -2.94 -16.29 12.57
CA PRO A 56 -4.13 -17.06 12.22
C PRO A 56 -3.94 -17.85 10.92
N ASP A 57 -4.62 -19.00 10.83
CA ASP A 57 -4.62 -19.84 9.63
C ASP A 57 -5.56 -19.27 8.55
N MET A 58 -5.01 -18.47 7.64
CA MET A 58 -5.78 -17.77 6.61
C MET A 58 -6.14 -18.64 5.39
N ARG A 59 -5.96 -19.96 5.44
CA ARG A 59 -6.22 -20.84 4.28
C ARG A 59 -7.68 -20.89 3.87
N THR A 60 -8.61 -20.89 4.82
CA THR A 60 -10.05 -20.88 4.52
C THR A 60 -10.45 -19.54 3.90
N ALA A 61 -9.97 -18.43 4.46
CA ALA A 61 -10.20 -17.08 3.95
C ALA A 61 -9.67 -16.89 2.51
N SER A 62 -8.42 -17.27 2.25
CA SER A 62 -7.80 -17.19 0.91
C SER A 62 -8.56 -18.03 -0.13
N ALA A 63 -8.95 -19.25 0.24
CA ALA A 63 -9.73 -20.11 -0.64
C ALA A 63 -11.13 -19.54 -0.93
N LEU A 64 -11.77 -18.92 0.08
CA LEU A 64 -13.08 -18.29 -0.06
C LEU A 64 -13.03 -17.06 -0.98
N VAL A 65 -12.06 -16.17 -0.79
CA VAL A 65 -11.88 -15.00 -1.68
C VAL A 65 -11.62 -15.45 -3.11
N SER A 66 -10.75 -16.45 -3.31
CA SER A 66 -10.48 -16.98 -4.64
C SER A 66 -11.71 -17.61 -5.28
N ALA A 67 -12.52 -18.35 -4.52
CA ALA A 67 -13.79 -18.90 -5.00
C ALA A 67 -14.84 -17.79 -5.29
N CYS A 68 -14.78 -16.67 -4.56
CA CYS A 68 -15.60 -15.49 -4.80
C CYS A 68 -15.27 -14.85 -6.15
N ILE A 69 -13.99 -14.55 -6.39
CA ILE A 69 -13.46 -14.00 -7.65
C ILE A 69 -13.78 -14.94 -8.83
N ASP A 70 -13.60 -16.25 -8.64
CA ASP A 70 -13.92 -17.28 -9.65
C ASP A 70 -15.42 -17.56 -9.82
N ARG A 71 -16.29 -16.87 -9.06
CA ARG A 71 -17.75 -17.02 -9.08
C ARG A 71 -18.24 -18.46 -8.85
N CYS A 72 -17.53 -19.22 -8.01
CA CYS A 72 -17.87 -20.61 -7.70
C CYS A 72 -18.82 -20.70 -6.50
N ALA A 73 -20.12 -20.54 -6.74
CA ALA A 73 -21.15 -20.52 -5.69
C ALA A 73 -21.11 -21.70 -4.69
N PRO A 74 -20.91 -22.98 -5.10
CA PRO A 74 -20.84 -24.09 -4.14
C PRO A 74 -19.65 -23.99 -3.18
N CYS A 75 -18.50 -23.52 -3.67
CA CYS A 75 -17.30 -23.34 -2.86
C CYS A 75 -17.44 -22.11 -1.96
N GLN A 76 -18.02 -21.02 -2.45
CA GLN A 76 -18.32 -19.84 -1.64
C GLN A 76 -19.21 -20.20 -0.44
N GLN A 77 -20.34 -20.88 -0.68
CA GLN A 77 -21.27 -21.25 0.39
C GLN A 77 -20.61 -22.16 1.43
N SER A 78 -19.93 -23.24 0.99
CA SER A 78 -19.28 -24.17 1.91
C SER A 78 -18.10 -23.56 2.68
N LEU A 79 -17.36 -22.61 2.10
CA LEU A 79 -16.21 -21.98 2.75
C LEU A 79 -16.64 -20.81 3.64
N ALA A 80 -17.71 -20.10 3.31
CA ALA A 80 -18.28 -19.04 4.14
C ALA A 80 -18.80 -19.61 5.47
N ASP A 81 -19.57 -20.69 5.43
CA ASP A 81 -20.05 -21.37 6.64
C ASP A 81 -18.89 -21.82 7.54
N LYS A 82 -17.85 -22.37 6.91
CA LYS A 82 -16.65 -22.82 7.61
C LYS A 82 -15.88 -21.65 8.24
N LEU A 83 -15.72 -20.54 7.53
CA LEU A 83 -15.03 -19.36 8.06
C LEU A 83 -15.78 -18.75 9.26
N LEU A 84 -17.12 -18.76 9.24
CA LEU A 84 -17.94 -18.28 10.35
C LEU A 84 -17.85 -19.17 11.61
N ASP A 85 -17.41 -20.43 11.45
CA ASP A 85 -17.12 -21.36 12.54
C ASP A 85 -15.67 -21.30 13.04
N GLU A 86 -14.79 -20.58 12.33
CA GLU A 86 -13.39 -20.35 12.74
C GLU A 86 -13.28 -19.23 13.79
N GLU A 87 -12.08 -19.04 14.32
CA GLU A 87 -11.79 -17.99 15.30
C GLU A 87 -12.10 -16.60 14.71
N ALA A 88 -12.68 -15.72 15.53
CA ALA A 88 -13.12 -14.38 15.12
C ALA A 88 -12.01 -13.55 14.45
N VAL A 89 -10.75 -13.80 14.83
CA VAL A 89 -9.58 -13.17 14.23
C VAL A 89 -9.47 -13.42 12.72
N VAL A 90 -9.90 -14.57 12.21
CA VAL A 90 -9.83 -14.88 10.77
C VAL A 90 -10.74 -13.96 9.97
N LEU A 91 -11.99 -13.78 10.42
CA LEU A 91 -12.92 -12.85 9.81
C LEU A 91 -12.45 -11.39 9.99
N ALA A 92 -11.97 -11.03 11.18
CA ALA A 92 -11.47 -9.69 11.46
C ALA A 92 -10.30 -9.32 10.54
N VAL A 93 -9.34 -10.22 10.34
CA VAL A 93 -8.22 -10.02 9.42
C VAL A 93 -8.73 -9.91 7.98
N LEU A 94 -9.56 -10.85 7.53
CA LEU A 94 -10.09 -10.85 6.16
C LEU A 94 -10.86 -9.56 5.81
N ALA A 95 -11.82 -9.17 6.65
CA ALA A 95 -12.64 -7.99 6.44
C ALA A 95 -11.85 -6.70 6.71
N GLY A 96 -11.11 -6.65 7.82
CA GLY A 96 -10.30 -5.49 8.19
C GLY A 96 -9.26 -5.14 7.12
N SER A 97 -8.69 -6.14 6.45
CA SER A 97 -7.71 -5.95 5.36
C SER A 97 -8.31 -5.18 4.18
N VAL A 98 -9.45 -5.65 3.65
CA VAL A 98 -10.08 -5.01 2.48
C VAL A 98 -10.76 -3.68 2.84
N TYR A 99 -11.33 -3.56 4.03
CA TYR A 99 -11.91 -2.30 4.49
C TYR A 99 -10.84 -1.26 4.85
N THR A 100 -9.63 -1.67 5.21
CA THR A 100 -8.50 -0.74 5.37
C THR A 100 -8.12 -0.11 4.03
N LEU A 101 -8.17 -0.89 2.93
CA LEU A 101 -7.98 -0.37 1.56
C LEU A 101 -9.13 0.56 1.17
N HIS A 102 -10.36 0.14 1.45
CA HIS A 102 -11.55 0.92 1.14
C HIS A 102 -11.57 2.27 1.86
N ALA A 103 -11.19 2.30 3.14
CA ALA A 103 -11.12 3.52 3.93
C ALA A 103 -10.07 4.53 3.44
N GLU A 104 -9.20 4.15 2.50
CA GLU A 104 -8.24 5.10 1.89
C GLU A 104 -8.93 6.09 0.95
N SER A 105 -9.98 5.65 0.25
CA SER A 105 -10.69 6.46 -0.74
C SER A 105 -12.12 6.79 -0.33
N GLU A 106 -12.75 5.94 0.48
CA GLU A 106 -14.18 6.06 0.80
C GLU A 106 -14.44 6.52 2.25
N PRO A 107 -15.41 7.43 2.45
CA PRO A 107 -15.77 7.93 3.78
C PRO A 107 -16.67 6.97 4.58
N ASP A 108 -17.36 6.04 3.91
CA ASP A 108 -18.25 5.04 4.49
C ASP A 108 -18.02 3.65 3.85
N ALA A 109 -18.70 2.62 4.36
CA ALA A 109 -18.52 1.24 3.89
C ALA A 109 -19.21 0.93 2.54
N GLY A 110 -19.84 1.93 1.91
CA GLY A 110 -20.71 1.82 0.75
C GLY A 110 -22.20 1.81 1.12
N GLY A 111 -23.03 2.50 0.33
CA GLY A 111 -24.47 2.66 0.59
C GLY A 111 -25.29 1.35 0.56
N LEU A 112 -24.72 0.26 0.06
CA LEU A 112 -25.33 -1.08 0.05
C LEU A 112 -24.84 -1.98 1.19
N ALA A 113 -23.81 -1.56 1.92
CA ALA A 113 -23.26 -2.34 3.03
C ALA A 113 -24.28 -2.50 4.15
N SER A 114 -24.26 -3.67 4.78
CA SER A 114 -25.12 -3.96 5.92
C SER A 114 -24.83 -3.03 7.11
N ARG A 115 -25.80 -2.91 8.02
CA ARG A 115 -25.61 -2.14 9.26
C ARG A 115 -24.43 -2.65 10.10
N ALA A 116 -24.21 -3.96 10.13
CA ALA A 116 -23.09 -4.56 10.86
C ALA A 116 -21.76 -4.11 10.25
N THR A 117 -21.67 -4.11 8.92
CA THR A 117 -20.51 -3.63 8.17
C THR A 117 -20.25 -2.16 8.36
N GLN A 118 -21.29 -1.31 8.36
CA GLN A 118 -21.14 0.13 8.62
C GLN A 118 -20.52 0.39 10.00
N VAL A 119 -20.95 -0.34 11.03
CA VAL A 119 -20.35 -0.24 12.38
C VAL A 119 -18.92 -0.78 12.38
N PHE A 120 -18.69 -1.93 11.77
CA PHE A 120 -17.36 -2.53 11.68
C PHE A 120 -16.37 -1.61 10.93
N PHE A 121 -16.80 -0.97 9.85
CA PHE A 121 -16.00 -0.03 9.08
C PHE A 121 -15.55 1.17 9.91
N GLY A 122 -16.41 1.72 10.77
CA GLY A 122 -16.00 2.77 11.72
C GLY A 122 -14.89 2.31 12.66
N LEU A 123 -14.91 1.04 13.09
CA LEU A 123 -13.82 0.45 13.88
C LEU A 123 -12.55 0.24 13.05
N VAL A 124 -12.68 -0.07 11.76
CA VAL A 124 -11.53 -0.18 10.84
C VAL A 124 -10.89 1.19 10.59
N GLN A 125 -11.69 2.25 10.41
CA GLN A 125 -11.20 3.62 10.33
C GLN A 125 -10.43 4.00 11.61
N GLN A 126 -11.01 3.72 12.78
CA GLN A 126 -10.36 3.96 14.07
C GLN A 126 -9.04 3.17 14.19
N ALA A 127 -9.05 1.88 13.88
CA ALA A 127 -7.85 1.03 13.90
C ALA A 127 -6.76 1.55 12.96
N ARG A 128 -7.14 2.08 11.79
CA ARG A 128 -6.21 2.70 10.84
C ARG A 128 -5.62 4.00 11.40
N ASP A 129 -6.45 4.87 11.96
CA ASP A 129 -6.02 6.17 12.50
C ASP A 129 -5.03 6.00 13.65
N TYR A 130 -5.27 5.02 14.53
CA TYR A 130 -4.40 4.70 15.66
C TYR A 130 -3.32 3.65 15.36
N ARG A 131 -3.29 3.10 14.14
CA ARG A 131 -2.42 1.99 13.71
C ARG A 131 -2.46 0.77 14.64
N ASP A 132 -3.64 0.49 15.19
CA ASP A 132 -3.90 -0.55 16.17
C ASP A 132 -5.14 -1.38 15.77
N PRO A 133 -4.96 -2.52 15.10
CA PRO A 133 -6.06 -3.41 14.71
C PRO A 133 -6.51 -4.33 15.85
N GLY A 134 -5.91 -4.25 17.05
CA GLY A 134 -6.10 -5.21 18.13
C GLY A 134 -7.54 -5.29 18.65
N MET A 135 -8.32 -4.23 18.45
CA MET A 135 -9.74 -4.19 18.82
C MET A 135 -10.67 -4.93 17.86
N LEU A 136 -10.25 -5.20 16.61
CA LEU A 136 -11.12 -5.76 15.58
C LEU A 136 -11.55 -7.21 15.86
N PRO A 137 -10.66 -8.13 16.28
CA PRO A 137 -11.06 -9.51 16.60
C PRO A 137 -12.08 -9.59 17.74
N ALA A 138 -11.86 -8.83 18.82
CA ALA A 138 -12.79 -8.78 19.95
C ALA A 138 -14.15 -8.20 19.54
N ALA A 139 -14.16 -7.16 18.69
CA ALA A 139 -15.40 -6.61 18.13
C ALA A 139 -16.17 -7.66 17.32
N VAL A 140 -15.47 -8.43 16.47
CA VAL A 140 -16.07 -9.51 15.68
C VAL A 140 -16.58 -10.65 16.55
N GLU A 141 -15.85 -11.02 17.61
CA GLU A 141 -16.23 -12.10 18.53
C GLU A 141 -17.55 -11.80 19.26
N MET A 142 -17.78 -10.54 19.64
CA MET A 142 -19.01 -10.10 20.28
C MET A 142 -20.23 -10.07 19.36
N LEU A 143 -20.05 -10.20 18.04
CA LEU A 143 -21.15 -10.13 17.08
C LEU A 143 -21.90 -11.47 16.94
N PRO A 144 -23.24 -11.42 16.85
CA PRO A 144 -24.04 -12.57 16.45
C PRO A 144 -23.57 -13.14 15.10
N ARG A 145 -23.80 -14.45 14.89
CA ARG A 145 -23.40 -15.13 13.65
C ARG A 145 -23.95 -14.42 12.41
N ASP A 146 -25.20 -13.96 12.44
CA ASP A 146 -25.82 -13.27 11.29
C ASP A 146 -25.13 -11.94 10.95
N SER A 147 -24.66 -11.20 11.96
CA SER A 147 -23.89 -9.98 11.75
C SER A 147 -22.48 -10.27 11.21
N ARG A 148 -21.85 -11.35 11.68
CA ARG A 148 -20.57 -11.83 11.12
C ARG A 148 -20.72 -12.31 9.68
N ALA A 149 -21.83 -12.96 9.34
CA ALA A 149 -22.16 -13.37 7.98
C ALA A 149 -22.34 -12.17 7.05
N ALA A 150 -23.04 -11.12 7.51
CA ALA A 150 -23.21 -9.90 6.75
C ALA A 150 -21.88 -9.16 6.50
N ILE A 151 -21.00 -9.07 7.52
CA ILE A 151 -19.65 -8.52 7.36
C ILE A 151 -18.83 -9.34 6.34
N LEU A 152 -18.93 -10.66 6.41
CA LEU A 152 -18.23 -11.53 5.48
C LEU A 152 -18.71 -11.35 4.05
N GLU A 153 -20.02 -11.30 3.82
CA GLU A 153 -20.62 -11.10 2.49
C GLU A 153 -20.19 -9.76 1.90
N ASP A 154 -20.36 -8.66 2.64
CA ASP A 154 -19.98 -7.32 2.18
C ASP A 154 -18.46 -7.21 1.93
N ALA A 155 -17.64 -7.85 2.77
CA ALA A 155 -16.19 -7.89 2.57
C ALA A 155 -15.82 -8.66 1.30
N LEU A 156 -16.49 -9.78 1.01
CA LEU A 156 -16.23 -10.58 -0.19
C LEU A 156 -16.58 -9.80 -1.46
N ASP A 157 -17.65 -9.01 -1.46
CA ASP A 157 -17.97 -8.11 -2.56
C ASP A 157 -16.85 -7.11 -2.81
N LEU A 158 -16.32 -6.48 -1.75
CA LEU A 158 -15.15 -5.61 -1.88
C LEU A 158 -13.89 -6.34 -2.36
N TRP A 159 -13.70 -7.60 -1.95
CA TRP A 159 -12.60 -8.41 -2.44
C TRP A 159 -12.71 -8.73 -3.94
N THR A 160 -13.91 -8.79 -4.51
CA THR A 160 -14.04 -8.90 -5.98
C THR A 160 -13.59 -7.63 -6.71
N TYR A 161 -13.62 -6.47 -6.03
CA TYR A 161 -13.15 -5.20 -6.56
C TYR A 161 -11.64 -5.01 -6.33
N TYR A 162 -11.18 -5.15 -5.09
CA TYR A 162 -9.79 -4.91 -4.69
C TYR A 162 -8.87 -6.12 -4.81
N GLY A 163 -9.39 -7.35 -4.91
CA GLY A 163 -8.59 -8.58 -4.92
C GLY A 163 -7.69 -8.75 -6.15
N HIS A 164 -7.88 -7.90 -7.17
CA HIS A 164 -6.97 -7.79 -8.32
C HIS A 164 -5.80 -6.82 -8.08
N VAL A 165 -5.84 -6.03 -7.00
CA VAL A 165 -4.74 -5.17 -6.55
C VAL A 165 -3.74 -6.04 -5.77
N ASP A 166 -2.44 -5.83 -6.01
CA ASP A 166 -1.35 -6.72 -5.53
C ASP A 166 -1.48 -7.08 -4.04
N ALA A 167 -1.74 -8.35 -3.77
CA ALA A 167 -2.06 -8.89 -2.45
C ALA A 167 -0.92 -8.70 -1.42
N GLY A 168 0.32 -8.50 -1.88
CA GLY A 168 1.45 -8.17 -1.02
C GLY A 168 1.26 -6.88 -0.21
N LEU A 169 0.41 -5.95 -0.68
CA LEU A 169 0.09 -4.69 0.01
C LEU A 169 -0.63 -4.87 1.35
N LEU A 170 -1.19 -6.04 1.63
CA LEU A 170 -1.95 -6.30 2.87
C LEU A 170 -1.07 -6.80 4.00
N ARG A 171 -0.01 -7.55 3.67
CA ARG A 171 0.94 -8.12 4.64
C ARG A 171 1.77 -7.05 5.35
N GLU A 172 2.08 -5.95 4.67
CA GLU A 172 3.08 -4.96 5.11
C GLU A 172 2.51 -3.72 5.79
N ARG A 173 1.17 -3.60 5.91
CA ARG A 173 0.51 -2.42 6.50
C ARG A 173 0.53 -2.38 8.03
N TYR A 174 0.85 -3.51 8.68
CA TYR A 174 1.11 -3.60 10.12
C TYR A 174 2.47 -4.26 10.38
N PRO A 175 3.59 -3.56 10.14
CA PRO A 175 4.92 -4.13 10.34
C PRO A 175 5.17 -4.45 11.82
N SER A 176 5.88 -5.56 12.06
CA SER A 176 6.34 -5.96 13.40
C SER A 176 7.19 -4.85 14.04
N PRO A 177 7.04 -4.57 15.35
CA PRO A 177 7.86 -3.60 16.07
C PRO A 177 9.34 -3.98 16.09
N ALA A 178 9.71 -5.23 15.75
CA ALA A 178 11.10 -5.64 15.63
C ALA A 178 11.86 -4.93 14.48
N GLY A 179 11.16 -4.22 13.58
CA GLY A 179 11.75 -3.39 12.52
C GLY A 179 11.45 -1.89 12.64
N LEU A 180 10.74 -1.45 13.68
CA LEU A 180 10.44 -0.03 13.90
C LEU A 180 11.34 0.51 15.01
N SER A 181 12.34 1.31 14.62
CA SER A 181 13.14 2.09 15.57
C SER A 181 12.23 2.88 16.50
N THR A 182 12.40 2.66 17.81
CA THR A 182 11.60 3.29 18.86
C THR A 182 11.79 4.80 18.79
N VAL A 183 10.75 5.55 18.40
CA VAL A 183 10.79 7.01 18.35
C VAL A 183 10.60 7.55 19.76
N THR A 184 11.61 8.28 20.26
CA THR A 184 11.49 9.03 21.51
C THR A 184 11.09 10.46 21.15
N VAL A 185 9.87 10.87 21.49
CA VAL A 185 9.39 12.24 21.30
C VAL A 185 9.81 13.07 22.50
N THR A 186 10.82 13.93 22.34
CA THR A 186 11.08 15.03 23.28
C THR A 186 10.38 16.29 22.76
N VAL A 187 9.27 16.67 23.38
CA VAL A 187 8.65 17.99 23.17
C VAL A 187 9.41 18.99 24.03
N GLU A 188 10.16 19.89 23.41
CA GLU A 188 10.75 21.02 24.14
C GLU A 188 9.63 22.00 24.53
N GLY A 189 9.40 22.17 25.83
CA GLY A 189 8.74 23.35 26.39
C GLY A 189 7.21 23.38 26.50
N SER A 190 6.48 22.27 26.39
CA SER A 190 5.02 22.28 26.61
C SER A 190 4.56 21.21 27.59
N ASP A 191 3.98 21.65 28.71
CA ASP A 191 3.30 20.83 29.71
C ASP A 191 2.08 20.13 29.07
N PRO A 192 2.07 18.79 28.93
CA PRO A 192 1.05 18.05 28.21
C PRO A 192 -0.36 18.17 28.84
N ALA A 193 -0.45 18.65 30.09
CA ALA A 193 -1.72 18.90 30.76
C ALA A 193 -2.41 20.22 30.34
N LYS A 194 -1.74 21.10 29.58
CA LYS A 194 -2.23 22.45 29.23
C LYS A 194 -2.54 22.68 27.75
N ALA A 195 -2.29 21.70 26.89
CA ALA A 195 -2.54 21.83 25.46
C ALA A 195 -4.03 21.56 25.14
N GLY A 196 -4.77 22.59 24.72
CA GLY A 196 -6.16 22.47 24.26
C GLY A 196 -6.30 21.74 22.91
N PRO A 197 -7.54 21.50 22.45
CA PRO A 197 -7.83 20.83 21.17
C PRO A 197 -7.46 21.74 20.00
N GLY A 198 -6.18 21.70 19.63
CA GLY A 198 -5.60 22.50 18.55
C GLY A 198 -4.10 22.25 18.38
N VAL A 199 -3.58 21.15 18.95
CA VAL A 199 -2.20 20.75 18.73
C VAL A 199 -2.08 20.25 17.29
N VAL A 200 -1.50 21.08 16.43
CA VAL A 200 -1.05 20.66 15.11
C VAL A 200 0.10 19.68 15.33
N VAL A 201 -0.19 18.38 15.14
CA VAL A 201 0.83 17.34 15.17
C VAL A 201 1.55 17.39 13.82
N ASP A 202 2.79 17.87 13.83
CA ASP A 202 3.64 17.86 12.64
C ASP A 202 4.06 16.41 12.31
N ILE A 203 3.29 15.77 11.44
CA ILE A 203 3.55 14.43 10.92
C ILE A 203 4.59 14.41 9.79
N SER A 204 5.17 15.55 9.41
CA SER A 204 6.28 15.61 8.44
C SER A 204 7.51 14.83 8.90
N ALA A 205 7.62 14.58 10.21
CA ALA A 205 8.67 13.80 10.83
C ALA A 205 8.44 12.27 10.79
N LEU A 206 7.27 11.79 10.36
CA LEU A 206 7.03 10.38 10.04
C LEU A 206 7.65 10.03 8.67
N GLY A 207 8.96 10.24 8.55
CA GLY A 207 9.71 9.95 7.33
C GLY A 207 9.70 8.44 7.03
N HIS A 208 9.54 8.09 5.75
CA HIS A 208 9.80 6.73 5.28
C HIS A 208 11.29 6.41 5.51
N PRO A 209 11.67 5.19 5.95
CA PRO A 209 13.08 4.86 6.24
C PRO A 209 13.97 4.91 4.98
N ALA A 210 13.38 4.76 3.79
CA ALA A 210 14.07 5.00 2.52
C ALA A 210 14.32 6.51 2.32
N ALA A 211 15.58 6.92 2.42
CA ALA A 211 16.04 8.28 2.17
C ALA A 211 16.78 8.36 0.84
N TYR A 212 16.54 9.43 0.09
CA TYR A 212 17.18 9.68 -1.19
C TYR A 212 17.73 11.09 -1.24
N SER A 213 18.91 11.26 -1.82
CA SER A 213 19.30 12.53 -2.43
C SER A 213 18.82 12.57 -3.88
N VAL A 214 18.73 13.79 -4.39
CA VAL A 214 18.34 14.06 -5.78
C VAL A 214 19.49 14.71 -6.52
N ARG A 215 19.65 14.34 -7.78
CA ARG A 215 20.59 15.00 -8.69
C ARG A 215 19.90 15.33 -10.00
N THR A 216 19.90 16.60 -10.37
CA THR A 216 19.42 17.05 -11.68
C THR A 216 20.46 16.73 -12.75
N ASP A 217 20.03 16.13 -13.86
CA ASP A 217 20.89 15.71 -14.97
C ASP A 217 20.17 15.85 -16.32
N MET A 218 20.90 15.66 -17.43
CA MET A 218 20.34 15.62 -18.78
C MET A 218 20.47 14.19 -19.32
N THR A 219 19.35 13.47 -19.40
CA THR A 219 19.35 12.09 -19.92
C THR A 219 19.16 12.09 -21.43
N LEU A 220 20.01 11.34 -22.14
CA LEU A 220 19.82 11.07 -23.56
C LEU A 220 18.82 9.92 -23.72
N THR A 221 17.67 10.19 -24.34
CA THR A 221 16.73 9.16 -24.79
C THR A 221 16.92 8.92 -26.30
N GLY A 222 16.29 7.88 -26.85
CA GLY A 222 16.36 7.57 -28.27
C GLY A 222 15.88 8.70 -29.21
N SER A 223 15.16 9.70 -28.69
CA SER A 223 14.60 10.80 -29.49
C SER A 223 15.16 12.18 -29.16
N ALA A 224 15.65 12.43 -27.94
CA ALA A 224 16.21 13.71 -27.54
C ALA A 224 16.95 13.64 -26.19
N ARG A 225 17.67 14.70 -25.84
CA ARG A 225 17.97 14.98 -24.43
C ARG A 225 16.72 15.47 -23.70
N VAL A 226 16.49 14.97 -22.49
CA VAL A 226 15.40 15.36 -21.60
C VAL A 226 15.97 15.82 -20.26
N ALA A 227 15.30 16.78 -19.61
CA ALA A 227 15.57 17.10 -18.22
C ALA A 227 15.25 15.87 -17.36
N SER A 228 16.16 15.48 -16.48
CA SER A 228 15.98 14.32 -15.61
C SER A 228 16.45 14.58 -14.17
N VAL A 229 15.92 13.81 -13.23
CA VAL A 229 16.33 13.80 -11.84
C VAL A 229 16.60 12.37 -11.41
N ALA A 230 17.85 12.11 -11.03
CA ALA A 230 18.29 10.85 -10.48
C ALA A 230 18.04 10.81 -8.97
N LEU A 231 17.50 9.70 -8.49
CA LEU A 231 17.39 9.39 -7.07
C LEU A 231 18.58 8.55 -6.63
N VAL A 232 19.34 9.07 -5.67
CA VAL A 232 20.52 8.42 -5.09
C VAL A 232 20.16 7.91 -3.70
N PRO A 233 20.20 6.59 -3.45
CA PRO A 233 19.94 6.04 -2.12
C PRO A 233 20.89 6.60 -1.06
N GLU A 234 20.34 7.03 0.08
CA GLU A 234 21.10 7.47 1.25
C GLU A 234 20.94 6.53 2.46
N SER A 235 19.92 5.67 2.45
CA SER A 235 19.68 4.65 3.45
C SER A 235 19.68 3.25 2.86
N ALA A 236 19.77 2.23 3.71
CA ALA A 236 19.79 0.83 3.28
C ALA A 236 18.43 0.38 2.71
N GLU A 237 17.36 1.05 3.11
CA GLU A 237 15.99 0.81 2.69
C GLU A 237 15.67 1.51 1.36
N ALA A 238 16.52 2.42 0.90
CA ALA A 238 16.38 3.09 -0.39
C ALA A 238 16.99 2.23 -1.50
N GLY A 239 16.21 1.96 -2.55
CA GLY A 239 16.67 1.16 -3.67
C GLY A 239 15.60 0.87 -4.71
N TYR A 240 15.89 -0.09 -5.57
CA TYR A 240 15.00 -0.52 -6.66
C TYR A 240 13.66 -1.02 -6.13
N GLU A 241 13.70 -1.87 -5.09
CA GLU A 241 12.50 -2.43 -4.47
C GLU A 241 11.63 -1.33 -3.83
N ASP A 242 12.20 -0.36 -3.12
CA ASP A 242 11.43 0.77 -2.56
C ASP A 242 10.77 1.61 -3.66
N LEU A 243 11.50 1.99 -4.71
CA LEU A 243 10.92 2.81 -5.78
C LEU A 243 9.82 2.05 -6.53
N ARG A 244 10.01 0.75 -6.77
CA ARG A 244 8.98 -0.07 -7.41
C ARG A 244 7.75 -0.22 -6.51
N TRP A 245 7.95 -0.49 -5.23
CA TRP A 245 6.88 -0.79 -4.27
C TRP A 245 6.14 0.47 -3.78
N ARG A 246 6.89 1.46 -3.28
CA ARG A 246 6.33 2.70 -2.73
C ARG A 246 5.82 3.64 -3.81
N CYS A 247 6.47 3.65 -4.97
CA CYS A 247 6.20 4.64 -6.01
C CYS A 247 5.47 4.06 -7.23
N GLY A 248 5.46 2.73 -7.41
CA GLY A 248 4.79 2.07 -8.53
C GLY A 248 5.45 2.35 -9.88
N TRP A 249 6.75 2.68 -9.88
CA TRP A 249 7.46 3.06 -11.10
C TRP A 249 7.78 1.85 -11.98
N GLU A 250 7.77 2.07 -13.29
CA GLU A 250 8.04 1.03 -14.27
C GLU A 250 9.56 0.86 -14.49
N PRO A 251 10.01 -0.33 -14.96
CA PRO A 251 11.40 -0.51 -15.37
C PRO A 251 11.85 0.54 -16.39
N TYR A 252 13.07 1.04 -16.21
CA TYR A 252 13.63 2.05 -17.08
C TYR A 252 13.87 1.50 -18.49
N ILE A 253 13.34 2.20 -19.51
CA ILE A 253 13.53 1.84 -20.92
C ILE A 253 14.46 2.85 -21.56
N PHE A 254 15.71 2.47 -21.85
CA PHE A 254 16.73 3.37 -22.42
C PHE A 254 16.32 4.03 -23.74
N GLN A 255 15.56 3.32 -24.57
CA GLN A 255 15.17 3.78 -25.91
C GLN A 255 13.92 4.69 -25.90
N GLY A 256 13.22 4.82 -24.78
CA GLY A 256 11.92 5.50 -24.72
C GLY A 256 11.78 6.41 -23.51
N LEU A 257 10.94 7.44 -23.65
CA LEU A 257 10.47 8.21 -22.52
C LEU A 257 9.09 7.65 -22.13
N PRO A 258 8.85 7.28 -20.86
CA PRO A 258 7.52 6.89 -20.41
C PRO A 258 6.49 7.99 -20.72
N SER A 259 5.23 7.60 -20.87
CA SER A 259 4.13 8.57 -20.91
C SER A 259 4.16 9.41 -19.62
N ALA A 260 3.88 10.71 -19.74
CA ALA A 260 3.80 11.58 -18.57
C ALA A 260 2.71 11.07 -17.62
N ASP A 261 3.08 10.87 -16.35
CA ASP A 261 2.18 10.49 -15.27
C ASP A 261 1.78 11.78 -14.52
N PRO A 262 0.50 12.21 -14.64
CA PRO A 262 0.01 13.41 -13.99
C PRO A 262 0.02 13.32 -12.46
N ALA A 263 0.10 12.10 -11.90
CA ALA A 263 0.17 11.93 -10.46
C ALA A 263 1.54 12.33 -9.90
N TRP A 264 2.61 12.42 -10.70
CA TRP A 264 3.93 12.79 -10.20
C TRP A 264 4.30 14.23 -10.54
N VAL A 265 4.69 14.99 -9.51
CA VAL A 265 5.03 16.41 -9.65
C VAL A 265 6.40 16.72 -9.05
N LEU A 266 7.26 17.35 -9.84
CA LEU A 266 8.49 18.02 -9.41
C LEU A 266 8.20 19.49 -9.16
N LYS A 267 8.53 19.96 -7.97
CA LYS A 267 8.38 21.37 -7.61
C LYS A 267 9.69 22.09 -7.78
N ILE A 268 9.65 23.17 -8.53
CA ILE A 268 10.83 23.96 -8.86
C ILE A 268 10.53 25.40 -8.50
N ASP A 269 11.41 26.02 -7.72
CA ASP A 269 11.33 27.45 -7.46
C ASP A 269 11.51 28.20 -8.77
N HIS A 270 10.53 29.03 -9.13
CA HIS A 270 10.49 29.67 -10.43
C HIS A 270 11.66 30.64 -10.63
N THR A 271 12.12 31.30 -9.57
CA THR A 271 13.17 32.33 -9.61
C THR A 271 14.58 31.74 -9.60
N SER A 272 14.86 30.85 -8.64
CA SER A 272 16.18 30.25 -8.43
C SER A 272 16.40 28.97 -9.25
N GLY A 273 15.33 28.34 -9.73
CA GLY A 273 15.41 27.03 -10.36
C GLY A 273 15.78 25.91 -9.38
N ALA A 274 15.69 26.16 -8.08
CA ALA A 274 15.96 25.15 -7.06
C ALA A 274 14.84 24.10 -7.03
N LEU A 275 15.22 22.82 -6.99
CA LEU A 275 14.25 21.75 -6.78
C LEU A 275 13.78 21.80 -5.32
N LEU A 276 12.48 21.94 -5.10
CA LEU A 276 11.86 22.10 -3.78
C LEU A 276 11.32 20.77 -3.23
N GLY A 277 10.89 19.87 -4.13
CA GLY A 277 10.33 18.59 -3.72
C GLY A 277 9.88 17.71 -4.89
N ILE A 278 9.69 16.43 -4.59
CA ILE A 278 9.10 15.43 -5.47
C ILE A 278 7.92 14.81 -4.72
N VAL A 279 6.74 14.89 -5.32
CA VAL A 279 5.49 14.43 -4.69
C VAL A 279 4.68 13.59 -5.67
N ARG A 280 3.96 12.62 -5.12
CA ARG A 280 2.86 11.95 -5.80
C ARG A 280 1.54 12.48 -5.26
N LEU A 281 0.70 12.98 -6.16
CA LEU A 281 -0.64 13.43 -5.84
C LEU A 281 -1.54 12.22 -5.64
N LEU A 282 -2.20 12.17 -4.47
CA LEU A 282 -3.23 11.17 -4.20
C LEU A 282 -4.55 11.71 -4.79
N ASP A 283 -4.82 11.28 -6.01
CA ASP A 283 -6.05 11.43 -6.79
C ASP A 283 -6.60 12.86 -7.01
N ALA A 284 -6.72 13.27 -8.29
CA ALA A 284 -7.37 14.51 -8.68
C ALA A 284 -8.90 14.46 -8.49
N THR A 285 -9.49 13.27 -8.30
CA THR A 285 -10.94 13.10 -8.11
C THR A 285 -11.42 13.38 -6.69
N LEU A 286 -10.53 13.40 -5.69
CA LEU A 286 -10.85 13.75 -4.29
C LEU A 286 -11.10 15.26 -4.09
N LEU A 287 -10.74 16.09 -5.08
CA LEU A 287 -10.95 17.53 -5.09
C LEU A 287 -11.33 17.97 -6.52
N PRO A 288 -12.61 17.94 -6.92
CA PRO A 288 -13.02 18.17 -8.31
C PRO A 288 -12.73 19.59 -8.86
N GLU A 289 -12.37 20.54 -7.98
CA GLU A 289 -11.92 21.89 -8.38
C GLU A 289 -10.40 22.00 -8.56
N ARG A 290 -9.64 20.94 -8.26
CA ARG A 290 -8.19 20.90 -8.29
C ARG A 290 -7.71 20.70 -9.73
N GLN A 291 -6.86 21.60 -10.23
CA GLN A 291 -6.06 21.28 -11.41
C GLN A 291 -5.12 20.11 -11.04
N PRO A 292 -4.98 19.06 -11.87
CA PRO A 292 -4.20 17.85 -11.57
C PRO A 292 -2.74 18.04 -11.15
N TRP A 293 -2.23 19.28 -11.09
CA TRP A 293 -0.85 19.66 -10.73
C TRP A 293 -0.79 20.68 -9.58
N GLU A 294 -1.91 21.07 -8.96
CA GLU A 294 -1.93 22.01 -7.83
C GLU A 294 -1.59 21.32 -6.50
N TRP A 295 -0.65 21.90 -5.75
CA TRP A 295 -0.21 21.40 -4.43
C TRP A 295 -0.70 22.33 -3.35
N ARG A 296 -1.18 21.76 -2.24
CA ARG A 296 -1.44 22.50 -1.01
C ARG A 296 -0.84 21.76 0.17
N GLN A 297 -0.38 22.51 1.18
CA GLN A 297 0.28 21.95 2.36
C GLN A 297 -0.68 21.19 3.30
N ASP A 298 -1.97 21.35 3.10
CA ASP A 298 -3.08 20.80 3.90
C ASP A 298 -3.69 19.51 3.30
N VAL A 299 -3.16 19.00 2.19
CA VAL A 299 -3.67 17.78 1.52
C VAL A 299 -2.62 16.66 1.55
N TYR A 300 -3.08 15.43 1.76
CA TYR A 300 -2.27 14.22 1.83
C TYR A 300 -1.63 13.88 0.48
N ASP A 301 -0.55 14.56 0.09
CA ASP A 301 0.29 14.14 -1.03
C ASP A 301 1.44 13.25 -0.50
N ARG A 302 1.79 12.18 -1.23
CA ARG A 302 2.91 11.31 -0.84
C ARG A 302 4.22 12.00 -1.22
N ILE A 303 4.95 12.47 -0.21
CA ILE A 303 6.24 13.14 -0.42
C ILE A 303 7.33 12.08 -0.60
N LEU A 304 7.96 12.08 -1.78
CA LEU A 304 9.13 11.25 -2.07
C LEU A 304 10.41 11.92 -1.59
N TRP A 305 10.52 13.22 -1.83
CA TRP A 305 11.69 14.01 -1.45
C TRP A 305 11.29 15.46 -1.19
N ARG A 306 11.97 16.11 -0.24
CA ARG A 306 11.84 17.54 0.03
C ARG A 306 13.24 18.15 0.16
N ALA A 307 13.41 19.35 -0.39
CA ALA A 307 14.66 20.06 -0.27
C ALA A 307 15.03 20.32 1.20
N PRO A 308 16.28 20.12 1.59
CA PRO A 308 16.76 20.60 2.89
C PRO A 308 16.57 22.13 2.95
N VAL A 309 16.35 22.66 4.15
CA VAL A 309 16.23 24.11 4.36
C VAL A 309 17.55 24.63 4.93
N PRO A 310 18.28 25.52 4.23
CA PRO A 310 17.98 26.13 2.94
C PRO A 310 18.28 25.20 1.74
N ALA A 311 17.51 25.34 0.66
CA ALA A 311 17.64 24.51 -0.54
C ALA A 311 19.03 24.69 -1.18
N SER A 312 19.77 23.58 -1.31
CA SER A 312 21.16 23.58 -1.75
C SER A 312 21.35 23.31 -3.24
N THR A 313 20.37 22.71 -3.92
CA THR A 313 20.53 22.21 -5.29
C THR A 313 19.80 23.10 -6.29
N SER A 314 20.55 23.93 -7.02
CA SER A 314 20.04 24.66 -8.19
C SER A 314 20.29 23.84 -9.46
N ALA A 315 19.26 23.66 -10.27
CA ALA A 315 19.40 23.01 -11.57
C ALA A 315 20.25 23.86 -12.53
N SER A 316 20.91 23.24 -13.51
CA SER A 316 21.64 23.98 -14.54
C SER A 316 20.67 24.77 -15.45
N ALA A 317 21.17 25.83 -16.11
CA ALA A 317 20.36 26.61 -17.04
C ALA A 317 19.80 25.75 -18.19
N GLU A 318 20.60 24.80 -18.71
CA GLU A 318 20.19 23.84 -19.73
C GLU A 318 19.03 22.96 -19.24
N TRP A 319 19.12 22.47 -17.99
CA TRP A 319 18.08 21.67 -17.37
C TRP A 319 16.78 22.46 -17.21
N LEU A 320 16.85 23.70 -16.71
CA LEU A 320 15.69 24.56 -16.50
C LEU A 320 15.00 24.91 -17.81
N GLU A 321 15.77 25.20 -18.87
CA GLU A 321 15.20 25.47 -20.19
C GLU A 321 14.48 24.24 -20.76
N ALA A 322 15.08 23.06 -20.62
CA ALA A 322 14.47 21.81 -21.07
C ALA A 322 13.19 21.47 -20.29
N ALA A 323 13.20 21.63 -18.97
CA ALA A 323 12.03 21.41 -18.12
C ALA A 323 10.89 22.40 -18.43
N ARG A 324 11.18 23.70 -18.59
CA ARG A 324 10.18 24.72 -18.96
C ARG A 324 9.59 24.53 -20.35
N ARG A 325 10.36 23.96 -21.29
CA ARG A 325 9.89 23.75 -22.66
C ARG A 325 8.89 22.60 -22.76
N ARG A 326 8.99 21.61 -21.88
CA ARG A 326 8.17 20.38 -21.92
C ARG A 326 7.18 20.26 -20.77
N ASP A 327 7.30 21.11 -19.75
CA ASP A 327 6.57 21.04 -18.48
C ASP A 327 6.66 19.67 -17.79
N THR A 328 7.71 18.91 -18.11
CA THR A 328 7.93 17.56 -17.61
C THR A 328 9.42 17.24 -17.49
N ALA A 329 9.74 16.30 -16.60
CA ALA A 329 11.08 15.77 -16.40
C ALA A 329 11.04 14.26 -16.10
N LEU A 330 12.09 13.55 -16.49
CA LEU A 330 12.24 12.13 -16.21
C LEU A 330 12.80 11.92 -14.79
N LEU A 331 12.03 11.27 -13.92
CA LEU A 331 12.53 10.77 -12.65
C LEU A 331 13.05 9.35 -12.84
N TYR A 332 14.23 9.03 -12.31
CA TYR A 332 14.77 7.67 -12.38
C TYR A 332 15.68 7.34 -11.21
N GLY A 333 15.82 6.05 -10.92
CA GLY A 333 16.73 5.54 -9.90
C GLY A 333 16.48 4.06 -9.61
N PRO A 334 17.17 3.47 -8.61
CA PRO A 334 18.24 4.07 -7.83
C PRO A 334 19.52 4.26 -8.64
N LEU A 335 20.20 5.40 -8.45
CA LEU A 335 21.53 5.64 -9.01
C LEU A 335 22.58 5.53 -7.90
N ASP A 336 23.65 4.78 -8.15
CA ASP A 336 24.76 4.64 -7.20
C ASP A 336 25.40 5.99 -6.85
N ALA A 337 25.75 6.17 -5.58
CA ALA A 337 26.37 7.39 -5.10
C ALA A 337 27.67 7.69 -5.86
N GLY A 338 27.77 8.89 -6.42
CA GLY A 338 28.93 9.33 -7.20
C GLY A 338 29.00 8.78 -8.64
N ALA A 339 28.06 7.93 -9.06
CA ALA A 339 28.05 7.42 -10.43
C ALA A 339 27.56 8.47 -11.43
N ALA A 340 28.32 8.69 -12.51
CA ALA A 340 27.90 9.57 -13.60
C ALA A 340 26.80 8.93 -14.47
N ALA A 341 26.76 7.60 -14.51
CA ALA A 341 25.75 6.81 -15.20
C ALA A 341 25.45 5.52 -14.41
N PRO A 342 24.26 4.93 -14.57
CA PRO A 342 23.90 3.67 -13.95
C PRO A 342 24.87 2.54 -14.33
N ALA A 343 25.30 1.75 -13.35
CA ALA A 343 26.10 0.55 -13.59
C ALA A 343 25.25 -0.62 -14.13
N ASP A 344 23.99 -0.69 -13.70
CA ASP A 344 23.02 -1.71 -14.10
C ASP A 344 21.69 -1.06 -14.48
N TRP A 345 21.42 -1.01 -15.79
CA TRP A 345 20.21 -0.40 -16.33
C TRP A 345 18.94 -1.23 -16.07
N GLU A 346 19.08 -2.54 -15.83
CA GLU A 346 17.94 -3.43 -15.54
C GLU A 346 17.38 -3.22 -14.13
N ARG A 347 18.19 -2.60 -13.25
CA ARG A 347 17.86 -2.22 -11.88
C ARG A 347 17.48 -0.77 -11.72
N LEU A 348 17.06 -0.12 -12.80
CA LEU A 348 16.47 1.20 -12.76
C LEU A 348 14.96 1.12 -12.97
N VAL A 349 14.25 1.98 -12.26
CA VAL A 349 12.86 2.32 -12.53
C VAL A 349 12.77 3.81 -12.85
N SER A 350 11.72 4.18 -13.58
CA SER A 350 11.46 5.58 -13.91
C SER A 350 9.99 5.90 -13.98
N VAL A 351 9.72 7.20 -13.86
CA VAL A 351 8.44 7.82 -14.19
C VAL A 351 8.70 9.14 -14.88
N HIS A 352 7.80 9.53 -15.77
CA HIS A 352 7.85 10.84 -16.40
C HIS A 352 6.89 11.77 -15.67
N ALA A 353 7.42 12.77 -14.99
CA ALA A 353 6.67 13.58 -14.04
C ALA A 353 6.51 15.02 -14.51
N HIS A 354 5.48 15.71 -14.04
CA HIS A 354 5.22 17.12 -14.38
C HIS A 354 6.10 18.08 -13.60
N CYS A 355 6.55 19.14 -14.24
CA CYS A 355 7.27 20.23 -13.62
C CYS A 355 6.29 21.34 -13.23
N GLN A 356 6.19 21.62 -11.93
CA GLN A 356 5.46 22.76 -11.41
C GLN A 356 6.46 23.85 -10.97
N PHE A 357 6.47 24.96 -11.70
CA PHE A 357 7.22 26.15 -11.32
C PHE A 357 6.38 27.00 -10.38
N THR A 358 6.88 27.23 -9.16
CA THR A 358 6.19 27.98 -8.11
C THR A 358 7.07 29.10 -7.60
N ASP A 359 6.49 30.27 -7.35
CA ASP A 359 7.17 31.31 -6.59
C ASP A 359 7.15 30.92 -5.10
N ARG A 360 8.31 31.04 -4.41
CA ARG A 360 8.38 30.88 -2.95
C ARG A 360 7.40 31.86 -2.28
N MET A 361 6.53 31.37 -1.39
CA MET A 361 5.92 32.22 -0.37
C MET A 361 6.93 32.57 0.71
#